data_AF-A0A2T0ANN6-F1
#
_entry.id   AF-A0A2T0ANN6-F1
#
_cell.length_a   1.000
_cell.length_b   1.000
_cell.length_c   1.000
_cell.angle_alpha   90.00
_cell.angle_beta   90.00
_cell.angle_gamma   90.00
#
_symmetry.space_group_name_H-M   'P 1'
#
loop_
_entity.id
_entity.type
_entity.pdbx_description
1 polymer ?
#
loop_
_entity_poly.entity_id
_entity_poly.type
_entity_poly.pdbx_seq_one_letter_code
_entity_poly.pdbx_strand_id
1 'polypeptide(L)'
;MKGEKGEEARQVLQQSITVVSEIEDEALRQDLLVVMGILAGGKYAAELVYSMIRREMVMQSPIYQEWVREERAEAETKGRMEGRMEKS
;
A
#
# COMPACT_ATOMS: atom_id res chain seq x y z
N MET A 1 21.15 19.43 -6.80
CA MET A 1 21.07 18.37 -5.78
C MET A 1 19.66 17.87 -5.42
N LYS A 2 18.56 18.64 -5.56
CA LYS A 2 17.19 18.11 -5.35
C LYS A 2 16.70 17.20 -6.49
N GLY A 3 17.20 17.39 -7.72
CA GLY A 3 16.84 16.57 -8.89
C GLY A 3 17.43 15.16 -8.89
N GLU A 4 18.73 15.03 -8.57
CA GLU A 4 19.46 13.75 -8.60
C GLU A 4 18.87 12.69 -7.67
N LYS A 5 18.51 13.06 -6.42
CA LYS A 5 17.90 12.12 -5.46
C LYS A 5 16.50 11.66 -5.87
N GLY A 6 15.75 12.51 -6.58
CA GLY A 6 14.40 12.18 -7.06
C GLY A 6 14.45 11.26 -8.27
N GLU A 7 15.37 11.49 -9.20
CA GLU A 7 15.63 10.61 -10.34
C GLU A 7 16.11 9.22 -9.89
N GLU A 8 17.03 9.17 -8.92
CA GLU A 8 17.52 7.91 -8.35
C GLU A 8 16.38 7.11 -7.68
N ALA A 9 15.56 7.76 -6.85
CA ALA A 9 14.41 7.12 -6.21
C ALA A 9 13.41 6.55 -7.22
N ARG A 10 13.11 7.31 -8.28
CA ARG A 10 12.24 6.88 -9.37
C ARG A 10 12.81 5.67 -10.10
N GLN A 11 14.11 5.65 -10.35
CA GLN A 11 14.79 4.58 -11.04
C GLN A 11 14.77 3.28 -10.22
N VAL A 12 15.05 3.35 -8.92
CA VAL A 12 14.97 2.20 -7.99
C VAL A 12 13.55 1.64 -7.91
N LEU A 13 12.53 2.51 -7.78
CA LEU A 13 11.14 2.07 -7.77
C LEU A 13 10.73 1.42 -9.10
N GLN A 14 11.17 1.99 -10.23
CA GLN A 14 10.87 1.44 -11.55
C GLN A 14 11.47 0.04 -11.72
N GLN A 15 12.74 -0.13 -11.35
CA GLN A 15 13.42 -1.43 -11.42
C GLN A 15 12.74 -2.47 -10.53
N SER A 16 12.35 -2.07 -9.31
CA SER A 16 11.65 -2.95 -8.37
C SER A 16 10.30 -3.41 -8.93
N ILE A 17 9.50 -2.50 -9.50
CA ILE A 17 8.23 -2.83 -10.17
C ILE A 17 8.44 -3.79 -11.33
N THR A 18 9.47 -3.56 -12.14
CA THR A 18 9.78 -4.44 -13.27
C THR A 18 10.07 -5.85 -12.81
N VAL A 19 10.92 -6.04 -11.79
CA VAL A 19 11.23 -7.37 -11.24
C VAL A 19 9.99 -8.05 -10.66
N VAL A 20 9.16 -7.32 -9.90
CA VAL A 20 7.91 -7.87 -9.36
C VAL A 20 6.93 -8.24 -10.48
N SER A 21 6.92 -7.51 -11.59
CA SER A 21 6.02 -7.78 -12.71
C SER A 21 6.34 -9.06 -13.48
N GLU A 22 7.57 -9.60 -13.34
CA GLU A 22 7.99 -10.87 -13.96
C GLU A 22 7.46 -12.10 -13.20
N ILE A 23 6.89 -11.92 -12.00
CA ILE A 23 6.32 -13.01 -11.21
C ILE A 23 5.03 -13.49 -11.87
N GLU A 24 4.98 -14.77 -12.23
CA GLU A 24 3.81 -15.37 -12.92
C GLU A 24 2.57 -15.41 -12.03
N ASP A 25 2.74 -15.81 -10.76
CA ASP A 25 1.67 -15.85 -9.77
C ASP A 25 1.11 -14.44 -9.53
N GLU A 26 -0.13 -14.22 -9.96
CA GLU A 26 -0.80 -12.94 -9.86
C GLU A 26 -1.06 -12.49 -8.43
N ALA A 27 -1.46 -13.41 -7.55
CA ALA A 27 -1.74 -13.08 -6.16
C ALA A 27 -0.45 -12.65 -5.45
N LEU A 28 0.62 -13.43 -5.61
CA LEU A 28 1.93 -13.10 -5.06
C LEU A 28 2.47 -11.77 -5.61
N ARG A 29 2.33 -11.54 -6.92
CA ARG A 29 2.74 -10.30 -7.57
C ARG A 29 2.02 -9.09 -6.97
N GLN A 30 0.71 -9.19 -6.78
CA GLN A 30 -0.09 -8.11 -6.20
C GLN A 30 0.30 -7.85 -4.74
N ASP A 31 0.46 -8.89 -3.92
CA ASP A 31 0.90 -8.75 -2.52
C ASP A 31 2.28 -8.07 -2.42
N LEU A 32 3.22 -8.44 -3.29
CA LEU A 32 4.55 -7.83 -3.31
C LEU A 32 4.51 -6.35 -3.74
N LEU A 33 3.61 -5.96 -4.65
CA LEU A 33 3.40 -4.55 -4.99
C LEU A 33 2.88 -3.76 -3.78
N VAL A 34 2.04 -4.35 -2.94
CA VAL A 34 1.54 -3.72 -1.69
C VAL A 34 2.66 -3.52 -0.69
N VAL A 35 3.43 -4.59 -0.41
CA VAL A 35 4.58 -4.54 0.51
C VAL A 35 5.57 -3.46 0.06
N MET A 36 5.87 -3.42 -1.24
CA MET A 36 6.74 -2.39 -1.81
C MET A 36 6.16 -0.99 -1.63
N GLY A 37 4.86 -0.79 -1.87
CA GLY A 37 4.20 0.51 -1.69
C GLY A 37 4.27 1.01 -0.24
N ILE A 38 4.09 0.12 0.74
CA ILE A 38 4.21 0.43 2.17
C ILE A 38 5.65 0.84 2.52
N LEU A 39 6.64 0.03 2.12
CA LEU A 39 8.04 0.32 2.39
C LEU A 39 8.51 1.60 1.69
N ALA A 40 8.08 1.82 0.44
CA ALA A 40 8.39 3.01 -0.33
C ALA A 40 7.75 4.26 0.28
N GLY A 41 6.51 4.18 0.77
CA GLY A 41 5.82 5.28 1.45
C GLY A 41 6.51 5.74 2.73
N GLY A 42 7.24 4.84 3.40
CA GLY A 42 8.06 5.19 4.57
C GLY A 42 9.38 5.92 4.22
N LYS A 43 9.82 5.88 2.95
CA LYS A 43 11.12 6.41 2.52
C LYS A 43 11.03 7.58 1.54
N TYR A 44 10.04 7.58 0.66
CA TYR A 44 9.90 8.52 -0.45
C TYR A 44 8.63 9.37 -0.32
N ALA A 45 8.58 10.47 -1.07
CA ALA A 45 7.40 11.32 -1.14
C ALA A 45 6.18 10.52 -1.67
N ALA A 46 5.03 10.70 -1.02
CA ALA A 46 3.82 9.96 -1.35
C ALA A 46 3.41 10.16 -2.83
N GLU A 47 3.59 11.36 -3.36
CA GLU A 47 3.30 11.69 -4.76
C GLU A 47 4.12 10.85 -5.73
N LEU A 48 5.39 10.60 -5.41
CA LEU A 48 6.25 9.74 -6.23
C LEU A 48 5.76 8.29 -6.18
N VAL A 49 5.48 7.77 -4.99
CA VAL A 49 5.00 6.39 -4.80
C VAL A 49 3.67 6.18 -5.52
N TYR A 50 2.71 7.09 -5.35
CA TYR A 50 1.38 7.01 -5.98
C TYR A 50 1.41 7.22 -7.49
N SER A 51 2.42 7.91 -8.02
CA SER A 51 2.61 8.02 -9.47
C SER A 51 2.98 6.68 -10.11
N MET A 52 3.52 5.73 -9.34
CA MET A 52 4.03 4.44 -9.82
C MET A 52 3.19 3.25 -9.38
N ILE A 53 2.74 3.23 -8.13
CA ILE A 53 1.93 2.17 -7.53
C ILE A 53 0.53 2.75 -7.33
N ARG A 54 -0.35 2.50 -8.29
CA ARG A 54 -1.72 3.02 -8.23
C ARG A 54 -2.59 2.20 -7.29
N ARG A 55 -3.64 2.83 -6.78
CA ARG A 55 -4.61 2.20 -5.87
C ARG A 55 -5.18 0.91 -6.45
N GLU A 56 -5.48 0.87 -7.75
CA GLU A 56 -6.08 -0.30 -8.38
C GLU A 56 -5.16 -1.52 -8.34
N MET A 57 -3.83 -1.31 -8.38
CA MET A 57 -2.83 -2.38 -8.31
C MET A 57 -2.78 -3.00 -6.89
N VAL A 58 -2.95 -2.16 -5.87
CA VAL A 58 -2.96 -2.56 -4.46
C VAL A 58 -4.29 -3.21 -4.07
N MET A 59 -5.41 -2.71 -4.61
CA MET A 59 -6.74 -3.22 -4.27
C MET A 59 -6.99 -4.66 -4.73
N GLN A 60 -6.18 -5.21 -5.64
CA GLN A 60 -6.32 -6.62 -6.04
C GLN A 60 -5.62 -7.59 -5.06
N SER A 61 -4.68 -7.10 -4.25
CA SER A 61 -3.90 -7.93 -3.34
C SER A 61 -4.77 -8.62 -2.28
N PRO A 62 -4.67 -9.96 -2.16
CA PRO A 62 -5.31 -10.71 -1.09
C PRO A 62 -4.94 -10.22 0.31
N ILE A 63 -3.65 -9.98 0.60
CA ILE A 63 -3.23 -9.55 1.94
C ILE A 63 -3.77 -8.16 2.27
N TYR A 64 -3.80 -7.26 1.29
CA TYR A 64 -4.37 -5.93 1.48
C TYR A 64 -5.88 -5.98 1.76
N GLN A 65 -6.61 -6.84 1.06
CA GLN A 65 -8.05 -7.03 1.30
C GLN A 65 -8.34 -7.60 2.70
N GLU A 66 -7.47 -8.47 3.20
CA GLU A 66 -7.54 -9.01 4.56
C GLU A 66 -7.36 -7.89 5.59
N TRP A 67 -6.29 -7.09 5.49
CA TRP A 67 -6.05 -5.96 6.39
C TRP A 67 -7.21 -4.95 6.37
N VAL A 68 -7.73 -4.61 5.18
CA VAL A 68 -8.89 -3.71 5.07
C VAL A 68 -10.13 -4.29 5.76
N ARG A 69 -10.31 -5.61 5.73
CA ARG A 69 -11.44 -6.28 6.40
C ARG A 69 -11.27 -6.26 7.92
N GLU A 70 -10.08 -6.53 8.42
CA GLU A 70 -9.73 -6.48 9.85
C GLU A 70 -9.96 -5.09 10.42
N GLU A 71 -9.38 -4.06 9.80
CA GLU A 71 -9.52 -2.65 10.21
C GLU A 71 -10.99 -2.19 10.25
N ARG A 72 -11.81 -2.62 9.28
CA ARG A 72 -13.24 -2.32 9.27
C ARG A 72 -13.99 -2.98 10.42
N ALA A 73 -13.68 -4.25 10.71
CA ALA A 73 -14.32 -4.98 11.81
C ALA A 73 -13.95 -4.36 13.18
N GLU A 74 -12.71 -3.94 13.35
CA GLU A 74 -12.25 -3.21 14.54
C GLU A 74 -12.95 -1.86 14.68
N ALA A 75 -13.03 -1.07 13.60
CA ALA A 75 -13.70 0.22 13.58
C ALA A 75 -15.20 0.11 13.93
N GLU A 76 -15.91 -0.88 13.38
CA GLU A 76 -17.32 -1.13 13.72
C GLU A 76 -17.51 -1.50 15.19
N THR A 77 -16.57 -2.26 15.75
CA THR A 77 -16.62 -2.67 17.15
C THR A 77 -16.34 -1.50 18.08
N LYS A 78 -15.35 -0.68 17.76
CA LYS A 78 -15.03 0.56 18.49
C LYS A 78 -16.19 1.56 18.44
N GLY A 79 -16.75 1.81 17.26
CA GLY A 79 -17.90 2.72 17.10
C GLY A 79 -19.15 2.26 17.88
N ARG A 80 -19.40 0.95 18.00
CA ARG A 80 -20.47 0.41 18.85
C ARG A 80 -20.21 0.61 20.35
N MET A 81 -18.96 0.53 20.79
CA MET A 81 -18.60 0.79 22.20
C MET A 81 -18.72 2.27 22.54
N GLU A 82 -18.17 3.14 21.71
CA GLU A 82 -18.24 4.60 21.89
C GLU A 82 -19.70 5.08 21.91
N GLY A 83 -20.53 4.64 20.97
CA GLY A 83 -21.96 5.00 20.94
C GLY A 83 -22.79 4.43 22.10
N ARG A 84 -22.31 3.41 22.82
CA ARG A 84 -22.92 2.92 24.08
C ARG A 84 -22.49 3.78 25.27
N MET A 85 -21.24 4.23 25.29
CA MET A 85 -20.73 5.13 26.33
C MET A 85 -21.36 6.52 26.26
N GLU A 86 -21.59 7.07 25.06
CA GLU A 86 -22.23 8.38 24.88
C GLU A 86 -23.72 8.40 25.27
N LYS A 87 -24.36 7.24 25.40
CA LYS A 87 -25.79 7.11 25.76
C LYS A 87 -26.02 6.77 27.24
N SER A 88 -24.96 6.57 28.03
CA SER A 88 -25.03 6.30 29.46
C SER A 88 -24.75 7.55 30.29
#